data_AF-A0A702BEU1-F1
#
_entry.id   AF-A0A702BEU1-F1
#
_cell.length_a   1.000
_cell.length_b   1.000
_cell.length_c   1.000
_cell.angle_alpha   90.00
_cell.angle_beta   90.00
_cell.angle_gamma   90.00
#
_symmetry.space_group_name_H-M   'P 1'
#
loop_
_entity.id
_entity.type
_entity.pdbx_description
1 polymer ?
#
loop_
_entity_poly.entity_id
_entity_poly.type
_entity_poly.pdbx_seq_one_letter_code
_entity_poly.pdbx_strand_id
1 'polypeptide(L)' 'MEWIKCSERIPKDTQMVLAFSKGEIVAAYWNYVMCPIEYKKYRAFTYLSGSLLENVSHWMPLPEPPSE' A
#
# COMPACT_ATOMS: atom_id res chain seq x y z
N MET A 1 2.80 -14.05 -10.08
CA MET A 1 2.33 -12.93 -9.24
C MET A 1 1.86 -11.83 -10.16
N GLU A 2 0.68 -11.29 -9.92
CA GLU A 2 0.06 -10.30 -10.81
C GLU A 2 -0.25 -9.02 -10.05
N TRP A 3 -0.14 -7.90 -10.75
CA TRP A 3 -0.55 -6.59 -10.26
C TRP A 3 -2.07 -6.51 -10.19
N ILE A 4 -2.59 -6.03 -9.07
CA ILE A 4 -4.01 -5.91 -8.78
C ILE A 4 -4.37 -4.43 -8.74
N LYS A 5 -5.38 -4.02 -9.51
CA LYS A 5 -5.89 -2.64 -9.44
C LYS A 5 -6.50 -2.38 -8.07
N CYS A 6 -6.19 -1.23 -7.48
CA CYS A 6 -6.77 -0.84 -6.19
C CYS A 6 -8.31 -0.74 -6.23
N SER A 7 -8.88 -0.43 -7.39
CA SER A 7 -10.34 -0.37 -7.60
C SER A 7 -11.01 -1.74 -7.65
N GLU A 8 -10.27 -2.81 -7.94
CA GLU A 8 -10.81 -4.18 -7.99
C GLU A 8 -10.72 -4.84 -6.62
N ARG A 9 -9.58 -4.68 -5.94
CA ARG A 9 -9.35 -5.27 -4.63
C ARG A 9 -8.29 -4.49 -3.87
N ILE A 10 -8.52 -4.25 -2.58
CA ILE A 10 -7.54 -3.69 -1.64
C ILE A 10 -6.76 -4.82 -0.92
N PRO A 11 -5.54 -4.56 -0.43
CA PRO A 11 -4.80 -5.51 0.39
C PRO A 11 -5.53 -5.85 1.70
N LYS A 12 -5.10 -6.93 2.34
CA LYS A 12 -5.56 -7.24 3.70
C LYS A 12 -5.04 -6.19 4.69
N ASP A 13 -5.73 -6.09 5.82
CA ASP A 13 -5.37 -5.19 6.90
C ASP A 13 -3.92 -5.34 7.32
N THR A 14 -3.18 -4.23 7.34
CA THR A 14 -1.76 -4.17 7.75
C THR A 14 -0.80 -5.03 6.92
N GLN A 15 -1.23 -5.47 5.73
CA GLN A 15 -0.38 -6.22 4.82
C GLN A 15 0.69 -5.34 4.18
N MET A 16 1.94 -5.83 4.16
CA MET A 16 3.02 -5.24 3.38
C MET A 16 2.92 -5.70 1.93
N VAL A 17 3.01 -4.76 1.00
CA VAL A 17 2.84 -4.98 -0.44
C VAL A 17 3.85 -4.16 -1.24
N LEU A 18 4.02 -4.51 -2.50
CA LEU A 18 4.59 -3.59 -3.48
C LEU A 18 3.46 -2.79 -4.10
N ALA A 19 3.60 -1.47 -4.10
CA ALA A 19 2.63 -0.52 -4.63
C ALA A 19 3.23 0.21 -5.83
N PHE A 20 2.41 0.42 -6.86
CA PHE A 20 2.77 1.23 -8.02
C PHE A 20 2.14 2.62 -7.89
N SER A 21 2.99 3.63 -7.72
CA SER A 21 2.58 5.03 -7.58
C SER A 21 3.42 5.91 -8.50
N LYS A 22 2.77 6.76 -9.31
CA LYS A 22 3.39 7.76 -10.18
C LYS A 22 4.57 7.26 -11.06
N GLY A 23 4.52 6.00 -11.51
CA GLY A 23 5.57 5.43 -12.35
C GLY A 23 6.64 4.63 -11.58
N GLU A 24 6.57 4.60 -10.25
CA GLU A 24 7.54 3.94 -9.39
C GLU A 24 6.92 2.77 -8.62
N ILE A 25 7.74 1.76 -8.33
CA ILE A 25 7.40 0.64 -7.45
C ILE A 25 8.01 0.88 -6.07
N VAL A 26 7.19 0.89 -5.03
CA VAL A 26 7.60 1.15 -3.65
C VAL A 26 7.04 0.09 -2.70
N ALA A 27 7.78 -0.25 -1.64
CA ALA A 27 7.24 -1.04 -0.54
C ALA A 27 6.30 -0.18 0.31
N ALA A 28 5.10 -0.69 0.56
CA ALA A 28 4.04 0.05 1.24
C ALA A 28 3.20 -0.85 2.16
N TYR A 29 2.49 -0.22 3.09
CA TYR A 29 1.48 -0.87 3.93
C TYR A 29 0.09 -0.39 3.56
N TRP A 30 -0.91 -1.27 3.68
CA TRP A 30 -2.31 -0.87 3.77
C TRP A 30 -2.69 -0.64 5.24
N ASN A 31 -2.61 0.62 5.69
CA ASN A 31 -2.64 0.95 7.11
C ASN A 31 -3.79 1.90 7.50
N TYR A 32 -4.06 1.99 8.80
CA TYR A 32 -4.91 3.04 9.36
C TYR A 32 -4.11 4.34 9.48
N VAL A 33 -4.67 5.42 8.95
CA VAL A 33 -4.14 6.78 9.08
C VAL A 33 -5.17 7.63 9.80
N MET A 34 -4.71 8.53 10.66
CA MET A 34 -5.56 9.52 11.31
C MET A 34 -5.43 10.84 10.55
N CYS A 35 -6.55 11.41 10.09
CA CYS A 35 -6.56 12.78 9.60
C CYS A 35 -6.40 13.72 10.82
N PRO A 36 -5.33 14.54 10.90
CA PRO A 36 -5.11 15.40 12.07
C PRO A 36 -6.10 16.56 12.14
N ILE A 37 -6.69 16.95 11.00
CA ILE A 37 -7.66 18.06 10.94
C ILE A 37 -9.05 17.59 11.35
N GLU A 38 -9.48 16.43 10.83
CA GLU A 38 -10.83 15.91 11.08
C GLU A 38 -10.91 14.92 12.25
N TYR A 39 -9.77 14.49 12.80
CA TYR A 39 -9.66 13.41 13.79
C TYR A 39 -10.38 12.12 13.39
N LYS A 40 -10.49 11.87 12.07
CA LYS A 40 -11.09 10.65 11.52
C LYS A 40 -10.02 9.65 11.14
N LYS A 41 -10.24 8.39 11.52
CA LYS A 41 -9.47 7.25 11.02
C LYS A 41 -9.98 6.86 9.64
N TYR A 42 -9.05 6.70 8.70
CA TYR A 42 -9.30 6.15 7.38
C TYR A 42 -8.20 5.18 6.98
N ARG A 43 -8.42 4.43 5.91
CA ARG A 43 -7.41 3.50 5.36
C ARG A 43 -6.71 4.15 4.18
N ALA A 44 -5.40 3.98 4.13
CA ALA A 44 -4.60 4.43 3.00
C ALA A 44 -3.33 3.58 2.86
N PHE A 45 -2.72 3.69 1.69
CA PHE A 45 -1.35 3.23 1.51
C PHE A 45 -0.41 4.18 2.23
N THR A 46 0.59 3.62 2.92
CA THR A 46 1.64 4.39 3.56
C THR A 46 3.01 3.86 3.18
N TYR A 47 3.99 4.74 3.12
CA TYR A 47 5.40 4.35 3.16
C TYR A 47 5.71 3.60 4.46
N LEU A 48 6.87 2.95 4.51
CA LEU A 48 7.40 2.33 5.73
C LEU A 48 7.59 3.35 6.87
N SER A 49 7.80 4.63 6.53
CA SER A 49 7.86 5.75 7.49
C SER A 49 6.52 6.11 8.13
N GLY A 50 5.40 5.56 7.64
CA GLY A 50 4.05 5.92 8.05
C GLY A 50 3.46 7.14 7.32
N SER A 51 4.24 7.83 6.49
CA SER A 51 3.74 8.91 5.63
C SER A 51 2.78 8.38 4.57
N LEU A 52 1.77 9.19 4.20
CA LEU A 52 0.81 8.84 3.17
C LEU A 52 1.50 8.59 1.82
N LEU A 53 1.17 7.48 1.17
CA LEU A 53 1.55 7.20 -0.20
C LEU A 53 0.35 7.48 -1.11
N GLU A 54 0.45 8.56 -1.87
CA GLU A 54 -0.64 9.01 -2.74
C GLU A 54 -0.61 8.35 -4.12
N ASN A 55 -1.73 8.42 -4.85
CA ASN A 55 -1.85 8.02 -6.26
C ASN A 55 -1.41 6.58 -6.55
N VAL A 56 -1.64 5.67 -5.60
CA VAL A 56 -1.44 4.24 -5.81
C VAL A 56 -2.51 3.71 -6.74
N SER A 57 -2.10 3.11 -7.85
CA SER A 57 -3.02 2.55 -8.86
C SER A 57 -3.12 1.03 -8.78
N HIS A 58 -2.00 0.37 -8.49
CA HIS A 58 -1.91 -1.08 -8.43
C HIS A 58 -1.04 -1.52 -7.25
N TRP A 59 -1.26 -2.75 -6.79
CA TRP A 59 -0.42 -3.39 -5.79
C TRP A 59 -0.21 -4.86 -6.11
N MET A 60 0.82 -5.47 -5.52
CA MET A 60 1.00 -6.92 -5.52
C MET A 60 1.55 -7.39 -4.18
N PRO A 61 1.26 -8.63 -3.75
CA PRO A 61 1.93 -9.21 -2.58
C PRO A 61 3.44 -9.26 -2.81
N LEU A 62 4.20 -9.30 -1.72
CA LEU A 62 5.65 -9.48 -1.80
C LEU A 62 5.98 -10.83 -2.46
N PRO A 63 7.03 -10.88 -3.30
CA PRO A 63 7.56 -12.14 -3.80
C PRO A 63 8.06 -13.00 -2.64
N GLU A 64 7.99 -14.32 -2.82
CA GLU A 64 8.71 -15.22 -1.94
C GLU A 64 10.22 -14.95 -2.08
N PRO A 65 10.98 -15.03 -0.97
CA PRO A 65 12.43 -14.87 -1.04
C PRO A 65 13.02 -15.94 -1.98
N PRO A 66 14.11 -15.61 -2.71
CA PRO A 66 14.79 -16.59 -3.54
C PRO A 66 15.29 -17.75 -2.67
N SER A 67 15.21 -18.98 -3.20
CA SER A 67 15.85 -20.14 -2.58
C SER A 67 17.38 -19.99 -2.65
N GLU A 68 18.08 -20.47 -1.62
CA GLU A 68 19.56 -20.57 -1.61
C GLU A 68 20.09 -21.54 -2.67
#